data_AF-A0A1X7LBN3-F1
#
_entry.id   AF-A0A1X7LBN3-F1
#
_cell.length_a   1.000
_cell.length_b   1.000
_cell.length_c   1.000
_cell.angle_alpha   90.00
_cell.angle_beta   90.00
_cell.angle_gamma   90.00
#
_symmetry.space_group_name_H-M   'P 1'
#
loop_
_entity.id
_entity.type
_entity.pdbx_description
1 polymer ?
#
loop_
_entity_poly.entity_id
_entity_poly.type
_entity_poly.pdbx_seq_one_letter_code
_entity_poly.pdbx_strand_id
1 'polypeptide(L)'
;MLFKTTARDVHHTIQATDVNATMLHRDMLNVLQIRQEDLTYLRQLEPLIAAHGGTIIQRHLEMSAWMDASSISPEELIIGEQWEALIREYIFSLPKLEWNEQDMSIRNRIAKLYIQRDLTPERFIGITTRIYEIIFPLVIQKYPSKASSILIALHRVLTVDAEWIRDVYQREHDFRYMEMNSESLEQIIKLDKVMPLLAAVDRAMHETSNVSAASEELSASIEEIAEHTMDAADKSETLVRETAHGQAIIRHSLDGFFEVARQFDETKDSFDALHGAIEEVFSIAQVIHQVADQTHLLSLNAAIEAARAGEEGLGFAVVAGEVRKLSEQTKASAEHITRIIQELRATAQEVGGKSQEMALNIHKQAEETQGAITCLEEITEKVQHIGQAAGNIAAIVEEQSAATEEIHSRMHEVVGQIETIQQHARDTGQAIYEMSAKVNELRQEALRTDEGKLTDAQMIRVMETDHLLWRWWVYNSLLGYHEMAAQQIGDHKRCRLGIWMERSKGRQELGSHAAFRALEIPHKKIHQLAAQAATQVEAKQYKEAAAMLPLIEEASEEVLSHLHELSSNLR
;
A
#
# COMPACT_ATOMS: atom_id res chain seq x y z
N MET A 1 -37.85 -78.47 -42.59
CA MET A 1 -38.45 -77.73 -43.73
C MET A 1 -38.98 -76.42 -43.18
N LEU A 2 -38.25 -75.31 -43.38
CA LEU A 2 -38.69 -73.90 -43.32
C LEU A 2 -37.41 -73.07 -43.28
N PHE A 3 -36.92 -72.71 -44.46
CA PHE A 3 -35.99 -71.60 -44.81
C PHE A 3 -35.51 -71.90 -46.24
N LYS A 4 -36.44 -71.77 -47.19
CA LYS A 4 -36.11 -71.65 -48.62
C LYS A 4 -36.70 -70.33 -49.09
N THR A 5 -36.07 -69.24 -48.69
CA THR A 5 -36.14 -67.96 -49.37
C THR A 5 -34.71 -67.62 -49.72
N THR A 6 -34.43 -67.64 -51.03
CA THR A 6 -33.15 -67.27 -51.62
C THR A 6 -32.81 -65.83 -51.25
N ALA A 7 -31.57 -65.58 -50.81
CA ALA A 7 -31.03 -64.27 -50.43
C ALA A 7 -30.99 -63.21 -51.57
N ARG A 8 -31.71 -63.42 -52.68
CA ARG A 8 -31.71 -62.58 -53.87
C ARG A 8 -32.72 -61.42 -53.84
N ASP A 9 -33.61 -61.35 -52.84
CA ASP A 9 -34.65 -60.31 -52.73
C ASP A 9 -34.42 -59.28 -51.60
N VAL A 10 -33.24 -59.23 -50.98
CA VAL A 10 -32.93 -58.27 -49.88
C VAL A 10 -32.39 -56.93 -50.41
N HIS A 11 -32.91 -56.47 -51.55
CA HIS A 11 -32.72 -55.10 -52.03
C HIS A 11 -34.06 -54.36 -51.96
N HIS A 12 -34.49 -54.07 -50.74
CA HIS A 12 -35.49 -53.03 -50.54
C HIS A 12 -34.81 -51.67 -50.70
N THR A 13 -35.32 -50.85 -51.60
CA THR A 13 -34.90 -49.46 -51.75
C THR A 13 -35.01 -48.76 -50.39
N ILE A 14 -33.98 -48.04 -49.96
CA ILE A 14 -34.02 -47.22 -48.74
C ILE A 14 -35.15 -46.19 -48.95
N GLN A 15 -36.17 -46.25 -48.10
CA GLN A 15 -37.30 -45.33 -48.13
C GLN A 15 -37.35 -44.57 -46.82
N ALA A 16 -37.64 -43.27 -46.89
CA ALA A 16 -37.81 -42.44 -45.71
C ALA A 16 -38.96 -42.95 -44.83
N THR A 17 -38.90 -42.62 -43.54
CA THR A 17 -39.98 -42.89 -42.60
C THR A 17 -41.26 -42.18 -43.05
N ASP A 18 -42.38 -42.90 -43.04
CA ASP A 18 -43.72 -42.37 -43.23
C ASP A 18 -44.42 -42.09 -41.87
N VAL A 19 -43.69 -42.27 -40.76
CA VAL A 19 -44.16 -41.98 -39.42
C VAL A 19 -44.12 -40.48 -39.15
N ASN A 20 -45.21 -39.95 -38.60
CA ASN A 20 -45.28 -38.55 -38.18
C ASN A 20 -44.57 -38.37 -36.83
N ALA A 21 -43.39 -37.77 -36.84
CA ALA A 21 -42.60 -37.48 -35.64
C ALA A 21 -41.99 -36.06 -35.74
N THR A 22 -41.57 -35.50 -34.60
CA THR A 22 -40.90 -34.19 -34.60
C THR A 22 -39.53 -34.26 -35.32
N MET A 23 -39.01 -33.12 -35.77
CA MET A 23 -37.82 -33.04 -36.62
C MET A 23 -36.60 -33.79 -36.04
N LEU A 24 -36.34 -33.65 -34.73
CA LEU A 24 -35.23 -34.31 -34.03
C LEU A 24 -35.35 -35.85 -34.05
N HIS A 25 -36.58 -36.39 -34.00
CA HIS A 25 -36.83 -37.82 -33.98
C HIS A 25 -36.85 -38.42 -35.40
N ARG A 26 -37.29 -37.63 -36.38
CA ARG A 26 -37.44 -38.08 -37.77
C ARG A 26 -36.13 -38.57 -38.38
N ASP A 27 -34.99 -37.96 -38.05
CA ASP A 27 -33.68 -38.38 -38.57
C ASP A 27 -33.29 -39.78 -38.06
N MET A 28 -33.52 -40.05 -36.78
CA MET A 28 -33.24 -41.37 -36.19
C MET A 28 -34.19 -42.45 -36.72
N LEU A 29 -35.48 -42.11 -36.91
CA LEU A 29 -36.45 -43.01 -37.53
C LEU A 29 -36.12 -43.30 -39.01
N ASN A 30 -35.57 -42.32 -39.74
CA ASN A 30 -35.11 -42.47 -41.11
C ASN A 30 -33.91 -43.43 -41.20
N VAL A 31 -32.93 -43.29 -40.31
CA VAL A 31 -31.73 -44.15 -40.28
C VAL A 31 -32.11 -45.62 -40.07
N LEU A 32 -33.05 -45.88 -39.17
CA LEU A 32 -33.52 -47.24 -38.86
C LEU A 32 -34.69 -47.70 -39.74
N GLN A 33 -35.10 -46.89 -40.71
CA GLN A 33 -36.19 -47.14 -41.65
C GLN A 33 -37.48 -47.62 -40.96
N ILE A 34 -37.83 -46.99 -39.84
CA ILE A 34 -39.09 -47.28 -39.15
C ILE A 34 -40.24 -46.78 -40.00
N ARG A 35 -41.25 -47.63 -40.20
CA ARG A 35 -42.43 -47.33 -41.01
C ARG A 35 -43.72 -47.50 -40.23
N GLN A 36 -44.82 -46.97 -40.75
CA GLN A 36 -46.16 -47.16 -40.17
C GLN A 36 -46.55 -48.65 -40.11
N GLU A 37 -46.00 -49.46 -41.00
CA GLU A 37 -46.15 -50.92 -40.99
C GLU A 37 -45.49 -51.56 -39.75
N ASP A 38 -44.30 -51.08 -39.34
CA ASP A 38 -43.62 -51.56 -38.13
C ASP A 38 -44.48 -51.32 -36.88
N LEU A 39 -45.12 -50.15 -36.77
CA LEU A 39 -46.07 -49.85 -35.69
C LEU A 39 -47.28 -50.80 -35.71
N THR A 40 -47.73 -51.21 -36.89
CA THR A 40 -48.82 -52.18 -37.06
C THR A 40 -48.40 -53.59 -36.61
N TYR A 41 -47.14 -53.96 -36.83
CA TYR A 41 -46.59 -55.22 -36.31
C TYR A 41 -46.42 -55.19 -34.78
N LEU A 42 -45.96 -54.06 -34.21
CA LEU A 42 -45.80 -53.89 -32.76
C LEU A 42 -47.13 -54.04 -32.00
N ARG A 43 -48.25 -53.55 -32.55
CA ARG A 43 -49.58 -53.73 -31.95
C ARG A 43 -49.92 -55.20 -31.68
N GLN A 44 -49.40 -56.13 -32.47
CA GLN A 44 -49.61 -57.58 -32.26
C GLN A 44 -48.89 -58.12 -31.01
N LEU A 45 -47.97 -57.35 -30.41
CA LEU A 45 -47.33 -57.67 -29.14
C LEU A 45 -48.21 -57.38 -27.92
N GLU A 46 -49.28 -56.59 -28.04
CA GLU A 46 -50.15 -56.21 -26.91
C GLU A 46 -50.58 -57.41 -26.04
N PRO A 47 -51.12 -58.53 -26.59
CA PRO A 47 -51.52 -59.66 -25.76
C PRO A 47 -50.34 -60.47 -25.20
N LEU A 48 -49.13 -60.34 -25.76
CA LEU A 48 -47.91 -60.94 -25.20
C LEU A 48 -47.36 -60.09 -24.05
N ILE A 49 -47.32 -58.77 -24.20
CA ILE A 49 -46.91 -57.84 -23.15
C ILE A 49 -47.92 -57.83 -22.00
N ALA A 50 -49.23 -57.94 -22.27
CA ALA A 50 -50.23 -58.07 -21.22
C ALA A 50 -50.03 -59.34 -20.37
N ALA A 51 -49.62 -60.46 -20.98
CA ALA A 51 -49.42 -61.74 -20.29
C ALA A 51 -48.05 -61.87 -19.61
N HIS A 52 -47.00 -61.31 -20.21
CA HIS A 52 -45.60 -61.52 -19.78
C HIS A 52 -44.87 -60.23 -19.38
N GLY A 53 -45.53 -59.07 -19.42
CA GLY A 53 -44.94 -57.76 -19.12
C GLY A 53 -44.37 -57.68 -17.70
N GLY A 54 -45.00 -58.32 -16.72
CA GLY A 54 -44.48 -58.40 -15.35
C GLY A 54 -43.09 -59.05 -15.27
N THR A 55 -42.86 -60.13 -16.02
CA THR A 55 -41.56 -60.80 -16.12
C THR A 55 -40.51 -59.93 -16.82
N ILE A 56 -40.92 -59.20 -17.86
CA ILE A 56 -40.04 -58.26 -18.57
C ILE A 56 -39.61 -57.11 -17.64
N ILE A 57 -40.55 -56.54 -16.89
CA ILE A 57 -40.29 -55.45 -15.93
C ILE A 57 -39.37 -55.94 -14.81
N GLN A 58 -39.69 -57.07 -14.18
CA GLN A 58 -38.85 -57.62 -13.11
C GLN A 58 -37.41 -57.83 -13.61
N ARG A 59 -37.25 -58.39 -14.81
CA ARG A 59 -35.91 -58.61 -15.38
C ARG A 59 -35.18 -57.31 -15.74
N HIS A 60 -35.92 -56.31 -16.23
CA HIS A 60 -35.40 -54.96 -16.49
C HIS A 60 -34.87 -54.33 -15.19
N LEU A 61 -35.63 -54.45 -14.10
CA LEU A 61 -35.27 -53.91 -12.78
C LEU A 61 -34.06 -54.64 -12.18
N GLU A 62 -34.01 -55.97 -12.21
CA GLU A 62 -32.87 -56.76 -11.73
C GLU A 62 -31.55 -56.34 -12.40
N MET A 63 -31.60 -56.04 -13.70
CA MET A 63 -30.43 -55.61 -14.46
C MET A 63 -30.08 -54.14 -14.27
N SER A 64 -31.07 -53.33 -13.91
CA SER A 64 -30.85 -51.94 -13.50
C SER A 64 -30.30 -51.86 -12.06
N ALA A 65 -30.59 -52.85 -11.21
CA ALA A 65 -30.36 -52.86 -9.77
C ALA A 65 -29.01 -53.47 -9.32
N TRP A 66 -27.95 -53.36 -10.12
CA TRP A 66 -26.60 -53.73 -9.65
C TRP A 66 -25.83 -52.50 -9.16
N MET A 67 -26.15 -52.12 -7.92
CA MET A 67 -25.32 -51.46 -6.91
C MET A 67 -25.63 -52.17 -5.58
N ASP A 68 -24.62 -52.36 -4.73
CA ASP A 68 -24.61 -53.19 -3.52
C ASP A 68 -25.93 -53.14 -2.70
N ALA A 69 -26.64 -54.27 -2.63
CA ALA A 69 -27.93 -54.40 -1.95
C ALA A 69 -27.86 -54.18 -0.42
N SER A 70 -26.64 -53.98 0.12
CA SER A 70 -26.38 -53.86 1.55
C SER A 70 -26.51 -52.44 2.12
N SER A 71 -26.79 -51.41 1.29
CA SER A 71 -26.88 -50.02 1.75
C SER A 71 -27.98 -49.19 1.06
N ILE A 72 -29.17 -49.76 0.87
CA ILE A 72 -30.29 -49.04 0.24
C ILE A 72 -30.99 -48.14 1.28
N SER A 73 -30.99 -46.83 1.06
CA SER A 73 -31.70 -45.87 1.93
C SER A 73 -33.23 -45.91 1.71
N PRO A 74 -34.06 -45.45 2.67
CA PRO A 74 -35.52 -45.36 2.48
C PRO A 74 -35.94 -44.50 1.27
N GLU A 75 -35.13 -43.49 0.93
CA GLU A 75 -35.32 -42.62 -0.23
C GLU A 75 -35.05 -43.38 -1.53
N GLU A 76 -34.07 -44.29 -1.55
CA GLU A 76 -33.77 -45.14 -2.70
C GLU A 76 -34.86 -46.19 -2.97
N LEU A 77 -35.60 -46.61 -1.93
CA LEU A 77 -36.75 -47.51 -2.04
C LEU A 77 -37.94 -46.83 -2.75
N ILE A 78 -38.26 -45.59 -2.38
CA ILE A 78 -39.34 -44.78 -2.99
C ILE A 78 -39.03 -44.50 -4.47
N ILE A 79 -37.76 -44.23 -4.78
CA ILE A 79 -37.33 -44.03 -6.17
C ILE A 79 -37.36 -45.35 -6.95
N GLY A 80 -37.13 -46.50 -6.29
CA GLY A 80 -37.33 -47.82 -6.87
C GLY A 80 -38.77 -48.10 -7.30
N GLU A 81 -39.76 -47.66 -6.52
CA GLU A 81 -41.18 -47.77 -6.90
C GLU A 81 -41.54 -46.85 -8.07
N GLN A 82 -41.01 -45.62 -8.11
CA GLN A 82 -41.14 -44.72 -9.25
C GLN A 82 -40.46 -45.26 -10.51
N TRP A 83 -39.33 -45.96 -10.33
CA TRP A 83 -38.61 -46.64 -11.40
C TRP A 83 -39.42 -47.78 -11.99
N GLU A 84 -39.96 -48.66 -11.15
CA GLU A 84 -40.86 -49.73 -11.61
C GLU A 84 -42.07 -49.18 -12.35
N ALA A 85 -42.71 -48.13 -11.82
CA ALA A 85 -43.87 -47.52 -12.45
C ALA A 85 -43.56 -46.95 -13.84
N LEU A 86 -42.41 -46.27 -14.00
CA LEU A 86 -41.99 -45.72 -15.28
C LEU A 86 -41.58 -46.80 -16.29
N ILE A 87 -40.83 -47.81 -15.86
CA ILE A 87 -40.46 -48.94 -16.73
C ILE A 87 -41.70 -49.72 -17.14
N ARG A 88 -42.68 -49.87 -16.24
CA ARG A 88 -43.99 -50.44 -16.56
C ARG A 88 -44.70 -49.59 -17.61
N GLU A 89 -44.78 -48.27 -17.41
CA GLU A 89 -45.37 -47.34 -18.38
C GLU A 89 -44.72 -47.47 -19.77
N TYR A 90 -43.39 -47.58 -19.81
CA TYR A 90 -42.62 -47.79 -21.04
C TYR A 90 -42.86 -49.15 -21.71
N ILE A 91 -42.75 -50.27 -20.99
CA ILE A 91 -42.94 -51.60 -21.57
C ILE A 91 -44.36 -51.75 -22.14
N PHE A 92 -45.37 -51.22 -21.44
CA PHE A 92 -46.76 -51.28 -21.89
C PHE A 92 -47.10 -50.24 -22.98
N SER A 93 -46.25 -49.24 -23.22
CA SER A 93 -46.42 -48.31 -24.34
C SER A 93 -45.85 -48.83 -25.66
N LEU A 94 -44.90 -49.79 -25.64
CA LEU A 94 -44.27 -50.34 -26.86
C LEU A 94 -45.28 -50.81 -27.95
N PRO A 95 -46.37 -51.54 -27.64
CA PRO A 95 -47.35 -51.94 -28.66
C PRO A 95 -48.24 -50.80 -29.16
N LYS A 96 -48.25 -49.67 -28.44
CA LYS A 96 -49.12 -48.51 -28.64
C LYS A 96 -48.36 -47.30 -29.19
N LEU A 97 -47.10 -47.49 -29.56
CA LEU A 97 -46.19 -46.43 -29.97
C LEU A 97 -46.68 -45.70 -31.22
N GLU A 98 -46.77 -44.38 -31.13
CA GLU A 98 -47.14 -43.49 -32.24
C GLU A 98 -46.09 -42.39 -32.49
N TRP A 99 -45.05 -42.32 -31.67
CA TRP A 99 -43.98 -41.31 -31.72
C TRP A 99 -44.47 -39.88 -31.48
N ASN A 100 -45.52 -39.74 -30.67
CA ASN A 100 -46.06 -38.45 -30.23
C ASN A 100 -45.30 -37.89 -29.01
N GLU A 101 -45.66 -36.68 -28.55
CA GLU A 101 -45.01 -36.04 -27.39
C GLU A 101 -45.09 -36.86 -26.10
N GLN A 102 -46.19 -37.59 -25.89
CA GLN A 102 -46.38 -38.44 -24.71
C GLN A 102 -45.40 -39.63 -24.73
N ASP A 103 -45.25 -40.29 -25.88
CA ASP A 103 -44.29 -41.38 -26.07
C ASP A 103 -42.84 -40.92 -25.82
N MET A 104 -42.52 -39.70 -26.24
CA MET A 104 -41.19 -39.11 -26.06
C MET A 104 -40.96 -38.68 -24.62
N SER A 105 -42.00 -38.19 -23.94
CA SER A 105 -41.95 -37.84 -22.52
C SER A 105 -41.54 -39.05 -21.66
N ILE A 106 -42.09 -40.23 -21.93
CA ILE A 106 -41.70 -41.47 -21.23
C ILE A 106 -40.20 -41.76 -21.41
N ARG A 107 -39.70 -41.69 -22.64
CA ARG A 107 -38.28 -41.94 -22.97
C ARG A 107 -37.35 -40.90 -22.35
N ASN A 108 -37.74 -39.63 -22.36
CA ASN A 108 -37.00 -38.55 -21.71
C ASN A 108 -36.95 -38.72 -20.19
N ARG A 109 -38.05 -39.15 -19.57
CA ARG A 109 -38.09 -39.47 -18.13
C ARG A 109 -37.16 -40.63 -17.80
N ILE A 110 -37.08 -41.66 -18.66
CA ILE A 110 -36.13 -42.76 -18.48
C ILE A 110 -34.69 -42.22 -18.60
N ALA A 111 -34.38 -41.48 -19.66
CA ALA A 111 -33.04 -40.91 -19.85
C ALA A 111 -32.60 -40.04 -18.67
N LYS A 112 -33.47 -39.16 -18.16
CA LYS A 112 -33.21 -38.33 -16.97
C LYS A 112 -32.87 -39.17 -15.74
N LEU A 113 -33.58 -40.27 -15.52
CA LEU A 113 -33.30 -41.17 -14.39
C LEU A 113 -31.97 -41.92 -14.57
N TYR A 114 -31.64 -42.34 -15.80
CA TYR A 114 -30.31 -42.91 -16.09
C TYR A 114 -29.20 -41.91 -15.75
N ILE A 115 -29.36 -40.63 -16.13
CA ILE A 115 -28.41 -39.57 -15.80
C ILE A 115 -28.31 -39.35 -14.28
N GLN A 116 -29.45 -39.21 -13.58
CA GLN A 116 -29.49 -38.98 -12.13
C GLN A 116 -28.86 -40.11 -11.31
N ARG A 117 -28.82 -41.33 -11.87
CA ARG A 117 -28.29 -42.53 -11.21
C ARG A 117 -26.92 -42.95 -11.75
N ASP A 118 -26.31 -42.13 -12.60
CA ASP A 118 -25.02 -42.42 -13.25
C ASP A 118 -25.00 -43.80 -13.96
N LEU A 119 -26.14 -44.19 -14.51
CA LEU A 119 -26.27 -45.42 -15.29
C LEU A 119 -25.87 -45.14 -16.74
N THR A 120 -24.87 -45.86 -17.22
CA THR A 120 -24.36 -45.63 -18.58
C THR A 120 -25.33 -46.14 -19.66
N PRO A 121 -25.36 -45.53 -20.86
CA PRO A 121 -26.22 -45.96 -21.96
C PRO A 121 -26.03 -47.43 -22.38
N GLU A 122 -24.82 -47.99 -22.20
CA GLU A 122 -24.53 -49.40 -22.49
C GLU A 122 -25.40 -50.35 -21.65
N ARG A 123 -25.74 -49.96 -20.42
CA ARG A 123 -26.66 -50.73 -19.57
C ARG A 123 -28.05 -50.78 -20.18
N PHE A 124 -28.54 -49.67 -20.72
CA PHE A 124 -29.84 -49.64 -21.40
C PHE A 124 -29.84 -50.51 -22.67
N ILE A 125 -28.75 -50.52 -23.44
CA ILE A 125 -28.57 -51.43 -24.58
C ILE A 125 -28.66 -52.90 -24.13
N GLY A 126 -28.02 -53.25 -23.02
CA GLY A 126 -28.10 -54.60 -22.44
C GLY A 126 -29.52 -54.97 -22.03
N ILE A 127 -30.27 -54.02 -21.47
CA ILE A 127 -31.64 -54.21 -21.01
C ILE A 127 -32.62 -54.36 -22.18
N THR A 128 -32.52 -53.53 -23.22
CA THR A 128 -33.34 -53.66 -24.44
C THR A 128 -33.12 -55.00 -25.14
N THR A 129 -31.89 -55.51 -25.14
CA THR A 129 -31.58 -56.85 -25.65
C THR A 129 -32.36 -57.95 -24.90
N ARG A 130 -32.57 -57.82 -23.59
CA ARG A 130 -33.36 -58.81 -22.82
C ARG A 130 -34.85 -58.75 -23.12
N ILE A 131 -35.41 -57.56 -23.32
CA ILE A 131 -36.81 -57.41 -23.75
C ILE A 131 -37.02 -58.23 -25.02
N TYR A 132 -36.09 -58.09 -25.98
CA TYR A 132 -36.11 -58.85 -27.21
C TYR A 132 -36.00 -60.36 -26.98
N GLU A 133 -35.08 -60.84 -26.15
CA GLU A 133 -34.92 -62.28 -25.84
C GLU A 133 -36.15 -62.93 -25.20
N ILE A 134 -36.87 -62.21 -24.33
CA ILE A 134 -38.09 -62.73 -23.68
C ILE A 134 -39.23 -62.81 -24.71
N ILE A 135 -39.37 -61.79 -25.56
CA ILE A 135 -40.46 -61.72 -26.55
C ILE A 135 -40.20 -62.66 -27.75
N PHE A 136 -38.93 -62.89 -28.10
CA PHE A 136 -38.52 -63.70 -29.25
C PHE A 136 -39.19 -65.08 -29.35
N PRO A 137 -39.07 -65.98 -28.34
CA PRO A 137 -39.71 -67.30 -28.41
C PRO A 137 -41.25 -67.22 -28.39
N LEU A 138 -41.81 -66.23 -27.69
CA LEU A 138 -43.26 -66.04 -27.57
C LEU A 138 -43.90 -65.64 -28.91
N VAL A 139 -43.23 -64.77 -29.67
CA VAL A 139 -43.68 -64.35 -31.00
C VAL A 139 -43.60 -65.50 -32.01
N ILE A 140 -42.53 -66.30 -31.97
CA ILE A 140 -42.40 -67.47 -32.85
C ILE A 140 -43.53 -68.49 -32.58
N GLN A 141 -43.84 -68.72 -31.30
CA GLN A 141 -44.88 -69.66 -30.91
C GLN A 141 -46.28 -69.16 -31.30
N LYS A 142 -46.58 -67.87 -31.12
CA LYS A 142 -47.92 -67.31 -31.31
C LYS A 142 -48.21 -66.83 -32.73
N TYR A 143 -47.19 -66.36 -33.46
CA TYR A 143 -47.32 -65.72 -34.77
C TYR A 143 -46.30 -66.27 -35.79
N PRO A 144 -46.26 -67.58 -36.06
CA PRO A 144 -45.19 -68.20 -36.86
C PRO A 144 -45.05 -67.63 -38.29
N SER A 145 -46.15 -67.23 -38.93
CA SER A 145 -46.13 -66.65 -40.28
C SER A 145 -45.73 -65.16 -40.33
N LYS A 146 -45.82 -64.45 -39.21
CA LYS A 146 -45.50 -63.01 -39.09
C LYS A 146 -44.31 -62.74 -38.17
N ALA A 147 -43.69 -63.78 -37.62
CA ALA A 147 -42.67 -63.66 -36.58
C ALA A 147 -41.50 -62.79 -37.03
N SER A 148 -41.02 -62.96 -38.26
CA SER A 148 -39.92 -62.16 -38.80
C SER A 148 -40.22 -60.65 -38.78
N SER A 149 -41.39 -60.24 -39.27
CA SER A 149 -41.77 -58.83 -39.35
C SER A 149 -41.98 -58.21 -37.96
N ILE A 150 -42.63 -58.94 -37.05
CA ILE A 150 -42.85 -58.48 -35.67
C ILE A 150 -41.53 -58.32 -34.93
N LEU A 151 -40.60 -59.27 -35.09
CA LEU A 151 -39.30 -59.21 -34.43
C LEU A 151 -38.41 -58.12 -35.01
N ILE A 152 -38.38 -57.94 -36.33
CA ILE A 152 -37.63 -56.82 -36.95
C ILE A 152 -38.19 -55.47 -36.47
N ALA A 153 -39.52 -55.31 -36.44
CA ALA A 153 -40.16 -54.09 -35.95
C ALA A 153 -39.80 -53.81 -34.48
N LEU A 154 -39.86 -54.83 -33.61
CA LEU A 154 -39.46 -54.72 -32.21
C LEU A 154 -37.98 -54.35 -32.05
N HIS A 155 -37.09 -55.01 -32.81
CA HIS A 155 -35.67 -54.72 -32.73
C HIS A 155 -35.38 -53.27 -33.14
N ARG A 156 -35.94 -52.79 -34.25
CA ARG A 156 -35.77 -51.41 -34.72
C ARG A 156 -36.20 -50.39 -33.67
N VAL A 157 -37.37 -50.57 -33.04
CA VAL A 157 -37.85 -49.66 -32.00
C VAL A 157 -36.94 -49.69 -30.78
N LEU A 158 -36.55 -50.87 -30.31
CA LEU A 158 -35.63 -50.99 -29.17
C LEU A 158 -34.26 -50.37 -29.46
N THR A 159 -33.77 -50.45 -30.70
CA THR A 159 -32.56 -49.74 -31.14
C THR A 159 -32.77 -48.23 -31.12
N VAL A 160 -33.88 -47.70 -31.65
CA VAL A 160 -34.19 -46.25 -31.55
C VAL A 160 -34.21 -45.80 -30.09
N ASP A 161 -34.87 -46.56 -29.21
CA ASP A 161 -34.99 -46.20 -27.80
C ASP A 161 -33.62 -46.17 -27.11
N ALA A 162 -32.71 -47.08 -27.48
CA ALA A 162 -31.35 -47.09 -26.95
C ALA A 162 -30.48 -45.95 -27.48
N GLU A 163 -30.57 -45.66 -28.78
CA GLU A 163 -29.89 -44.51 -29.39
C GLU A 163 -30.40 -43.18 -28.81
N TRP A 164 -31.70 -43.08 -28.54
CA TRP A 164 -32.31 -41.91 -27.91
C TRP A 164 -31.77 -41.64 -26.52
N ILE A 165 -31.76 -42.66 -25.65
CA ILE A 165 -31.27 -42.50 -24.28
C ILE A 165 -29.79 -42.15 -24.29
N ARG A 166 -29.00 -42.76 -25.19
CA ARG A 166 -27.59 -42.38 -25.38
C ARG A 166 -27.44 -40.91 -25.79
N ASP A 167 -28.21 -40.44 -26.78
CA ASP A 167 -28.16 -39.03 -27.23
C ASP A 167 -28.56 -38.05 -26.11
N VAL A 168 -29.63 -38.33 -25.36
CA VAL A 168 -30.04 -37.48 -24.22
C VAL A 168 -29.00 -37.50 -23.10
N TYR A 169 -28.42 -38.68 -22.79
CA TYR A 169 -27.36 -38.82 -21.80
C TYR A 169 -26.11 -38.03 -22.20
N GLN A 170 -25.68 -38.15 -23.46
CA GLN A 170 -24.52 -37.44 -24.00
C GLN A 170 -24.73 -35.93 -23.93
N ARG A 171 -25.89 -35.42 -24.37
CA ARG A 171 -26.21 -33.99 -24.30
C ARG A 171 -26.18 -33.42 -22.89
N GLU A 172 -26.77 -34.13 -21.93
CA GLU A 172 -26.77 -33.65 -20.55
C GLU A 172 -25.35 -33.65 -19.95
N HIS A 173 -24.52 -34.60 -20.36
CA HIS A 173 -23.13 -34.66 -19.94
C HIS A 173 -22.27 -33.55 -20.59
N ASP A 174 -22.45 -33.30 -21.89
CA ASP A 174 -21.79 -32.21 -22.61
C ASP A 174 -22.19 -30.84 -22.05
N PHE A 175 -23.48 -30.65 -21.73
CA PHE A 175 -23.95 -29.46 -21.04
C PHE A 175 -23.32 -29.30 -19.65
N ARG A 176 -23.20 -30.39 -18.88
CA ARG A 176 -22.54 -30.35 -17.55
C ARG A 176 -21.07 -29.97 -17.65
N TYR A 177 -20.35 -30.44 -18.67
CA TYR A 177 -18.97 -30.01 -18.91
C TYR A 177 -18.90 -28.52 -19.27
N MET A 178 -19.82 -28.04 -20.10
CA MET A 178 -19.95 -26.62 -20.39
C MET A 178 -20.22 -25.80 -19.12
N GLU A 179 -21.14 -26.26 -18.25
CA GLU A 179 -21.47 -25.64 -16.96
C GLU A 179 -20.26 -25.58 -16.02
N MET A 180 -19.51 -26.68 -15.87
CA MET A 180 -18.28 -26.71 -15.07
C MET A 180 -17.22 -25.73 -15.60
N ASN A 181 -17.07 -25.61 -16.93
CA ASN A 181 -16.18 -24.63 -17.53
C ASN A 181 -16.67 -23.19 -17.29
N SER A 182 -17.98 -22.95 -17.34
CA SER A 182 -18.59 -21.67 -16.97
C SER A 182 -18.32 -21.29 -15.51
N GLU A 183 -18.53 -22.21 -14.56
CA GLU A 183 -18.21 -21.99 -13.15
C GLU A 183 -16.73 -21.70 -12.95
N SER A 184 -15.85 -22.43 -13.65
CA SER A 184 -14.41 -22.19 -13.62
C SER A 184 -14.05 -20.79 -14.13
N LEU A 185 -14.67 -20.32 -15.22
CA LEU A 185 -14.50 -18.95 -15.71
C LEU A 185 -14.97 -17.92 -14.69
N GLU A 186 -16.12 -18.13 -14.06
CA GLU A 186 -16.63 -17.23 -13.03
C GLU A 186 -15.67 -17.10 -11.84
N GLN A 187 -14.98 -18.18 -11.45
CA GLN A 187 -13.92 -18.11 -10.44
C GLN A 187 -12.68 -17.37 -10.95
N ILE A 188 -12.27 -17.60 -12.20
CA ILE A 188 -11.12 -16.90 -12.80
C ILE A 188 -11.38 -15.39 -12.90
N ILE A 189 -12.61 -14.97 -13.25
CA ILE A 189 -13.00 -13.56 -13.35
C ILE A 189 -12.83 -12.82 -12.00
N LYS A 190 -13.02 -13.52 -10.88
CA LYS A 190 -12.79 -12.95 -9.53
C LYS A 190 -11.31 -12.69 -9.21
N LEU A 191 -10.39 -13.20 -10.03
CA LEU A 191 -8.94 -12.95 -9.91
C LEU A 191 -8.50 -11.63 -10.58
N ASP A 192 -9.42 -10.68 -10.75
CA ASP A 192 -9.21 -9.34 -11.31
C ASP A 192 -8.37 -8.38 -10.41
N LYS A 193 -7.51 -8.92 -9.55
CA LYS A 193 -6.70 -8.17 -8.58
C LYS A 193 -5.33 -7.73 -9.11
N VAL A 194 -5.01 -8.06 -10.36
CA VAL A 194 -3.74 -7.67 -10.98
C VAL A 194 -3.67 -6.16 -11.20
N MET A 195 -4.76 -5.51 -11.63
CA MET A 195 -4.79 -4.06 -11.82
C MET A 195 -4.55 -3.27 -10.51
N PRO A 196 -5.24 -3.55 -9.38
CA PRO A 196 -4.94 -2.87 -8.12
C PRO A 196 -3.54 -3.21 -7.58
N LEU A 197 -3.01 -4.41 -7.85
CA LEU A 197 -1.63 -4.77 -7.52
C LEU A 197 -0.62 -3.90 -8.28
N LEU A 198 -0.79 -3.74 -9.60
CA LEU A 198 0.07 -2.86 -10.41
C LEU A 198 -0.02 -1.39 -9.95
N ALA A 199 -1.19 -0.92 -9.54
CA ALA A 199 -1.35 0.42 -8.98
C ALA A 199 -0.63 0.57 -7.61
N ALA A 200 -0.57 -0.49 -6.80
CA ALA A 200 0.19 -0.50 -5.55
C ALA A 200 1.70 -0.46 -5.80
N VAL A 201 2.19 -1.21 -6.81
CA VAL A 201 3.58 -1.17 -7.28
C VAL A 201 3.98 0.25 -7.72
N ASP A 202 3.13 0.92 -8.51
CA ASP A 202 3.37 2.29 -8.97
C ASP A 202 3.48 3.29 -7.80
N ARG A 203 2.60 3.17 -6.80
CA ARG A 203 2.68 3.98 -5.57
C ARG A 203 3.98 3.71 -4.80
N ALA A 204 4.35 2.44 -4.64
CA ALA A 204 5.59 2.07 -3.96
C ALA A 204 6.82 2.64 -4.67
N MET A 205 6.84 2.66 -6.01
CA MET A 205 7.91 3.33 -6.77
C MET A 205 7.99 4.81 -6.47
N HIS A 206 6.85 5.50 -6.42
CA HIS A 206 6.83 6.93 -6.14
C HIS A 206 7.30 7.24 -4.72
N GLU A 207 6.85 6.48 -3.72
CA GLU A 207 7.31 6.62 -2.33
C GLU A 207 8.82 6.36 -2.20
N THR A 208 9.32 5.33 -2.88
CA THR A 208 10.75 4.98 -2.93
C THR A 208 11.59 6.11 -3.55
N SER A 209 11.09 6.74 -4.62
CA SER A 209 11.73 7.92 -5.22
C SER A 209 11.78 9.10 -4.26
N ASN A 210 10.70 9.35 -3.50
CA ASN A 210 10.65 10.45 -2.53
C ASN A 210 11.63 10.24 -1.37
N VAL A 211 11.76 9.01 -0.87
CA VAL A 211 12.75 8.69 0.18
C VAL A 211 14.18 8.85 -0.35
N SER A 212 14.44 8.47 -1.60
CA SER A 212 15.75 8.66 -2.23
C SER A 212 16.12 10.14 -2.34
N ALA A 213 15.19 10.98 -2.80
CA ALA A 213 15.40 12.44 -2.86
C ALA A 213 15.63 13.06 -1.47
N ALA A 214 14.87 12.62 -0.46
CA ALA A 214 15.07 13.07 0.93
C ALA A 214 16.43 12.62 1.48
N SER A 215 16.93 11.45 1.09
CA SER A 215 18.26 10.96 1.47
C SER A 215 19.40 11.79 0.85
N GLU A 216 19.22 12.27 -0.38
CA GLU A 216 20.17 13.19 -1.03
C GLU A 216 20.20 14.54 -0.29
N GLU A 217 19.04 15.10 0.07
CA GLU A 217 18.94 16.34 0.84
C GLU A 217 19.54 16.21 2.25
N LEU A 218 19.34 15.05 2.90
CA LEU A 218 19.99 14.73 4.17
C LEU A 218 21.52 14.66 4.03
N SER A 219 22.03 14.09 2.94
CA SER A 219 23.48 14.02 2.68
C SER A 219 24.10 15.42 2.60
N ALA A 220 23.46 16.33 1.85
CA ALA A 220 23.89 17.73 1.76
C ALA A 220 23.82 18.44 3.12
N SER A 221 22.77 18.19 3.90
CA SER A 221 22.62 18.75 5.25
C SER A 221 23.71 18.26 6.20
N ILE A 222 24.10 16.98 6.11
CA ILE A 222 25.19 16.41 6.90
C ILE A 222 26.53 17.07 6.55
N GLU A 223 26.80 17.35 5.27
CA GLU A 223 28.00 18.08 4.83
C GLU A 223 28.03 19.51 5.39
N GLU A 224 26.92 20.26 5.36
CA GLU A 224 26.84 21.60 5.95
C GLU A 224 27.07 21.57 7.48
N ILE A 225 26.49 20.59 8.18
CA ILE A 225 26.70 20.44 9.63
C ILE A 225 28.17 20.11 9.92
N ALA A 226 28.81 19.27 9.09
CA ALA A 226 30.23 18.96 9.21
C ALA A 226 31.09 20.23 9.09
N GLU A 227 30.85 21.04 8.05
CA GLU A 227 31.56 22.31 7.82
C GLU A 227 31.39 23.28 9.00
N HIS A 228 30.14 23.50 9.45
CA HIS A 228 29.85 24.37 10.59
C HIS A 228 30.47 23.88 11.90
N THR A 229 30.55 22.56 12.09
CA THR A 229 31.16 21.96 13.27
C THR A 229 32.67 22.17 13.28
N MET A 230 33.32 22.02 12.11
CA MET A 230 34.75 22.29 11.96
C MET A 230 35.08 23.78 12.17
N ASP A 231 34.28 24.68 11.61
CA ASP A 231 34.43 26.14 11.82
C ASP A 231 34.24 26.53 13.29
N ALA A 232 33.26 25.93 13.99
CA ALA A 232 33.04 26.15 15.42
C ALA A 232 34.20 25.64 16.28
N ALA A 233 34.82 24.52 15.91
CA ALA A 233 36.00 23.97 16.58
C ALA A 233 37.23 24.89 16.41
N ASP A 234 37.50 25.34 15.18
CA ASP A 234 38.64 26.23 14.86
C ASP A 234 38.49 27.61 15.55
N LYS A 235 37.27 28.18 15.52
CA LYS A 235 36.95 29.42 16.24
C LYS A 235 37.10 29.26 17.74
N SER A 236 36.69 28.13 18.31
CA SER A 236 36.87 27.83 19.73
C SER A 236 38.35 27.76 20.11
N GLU A 237 39.19 27.08 19.31
CA GLU A 237 40.63 27.00 19.54
C GLU A 237 41.29 28.39 19.46
N THR A 238 40.90 29.19 18.48
CA THR A 238 41.39 30.57 18.35
C THR A 238 40.97 31.44 19.54
N LEU A 239 39.72 31.35 19.99
CA LEU A 239 39.23 32.07 21.17
C LEU A 239 39.99 31.69 22.44
N VAL A 240 40.29 30.40 22.66
CA VAL A 240 41.10 29.95 23.82
C VAL A 240 42.49 30.61 23.82
N ARG A 241 43.11 30.73 22.64
CA ARG A 241 44.42 31.38 22.50
C ARG A 241 44.34 32.89 22.73
N GLU A 242 43.29 33.54 22.24
CA GLU A 242 43.06 34.97 22.44
C GLU A 242 42.74 35.31 23.90
N THR A 243 41.91 34.51 24.59
CA THR A 243 41.61 34.72 26.01
C THR A 243 42.84 34.47 26.89
N ALA A 244 43.64 33.44 26.59
CA ALA A 244 44.91 33.20 27.29
C ALA A 244 45.89 34.38 27.11
N HIS A 245 45.96 34.96 25.91
CA HIS A 245 46.76 36.16 25.67
C HIS A 245 46.21 37.38 26.42
N GLY A 246 44.89 37.59 26.42
CA GLY A 246 44.23 38.65 27.18
C GLY A 246 44.49 38.53 28.69
N GLN A 247 44.42 37.33 29.25
CA GLN A 247 44.75 37.07 30.65
C GLN A 247 46.19 37.46 30.99
N ALA A 248 47.15 37.15 30.10
CA ALA A 248 48.55 37.53 30.31
C ALA A 248 48.74 39.05 30.33
N ILE A 249 48.08 39.78 29.44
CA ILE A 249 48.10 41.26 29.42
C ILE A 249 47.50 41.84 30.70
N ILE A 250 46.34 41.32 31.14
CA ILE A 250 45.67 41.81 32.35
C ILE A 250 46.48 41.51 33.60
N ARG A 251 47.11 40.33 33.70
CA ARG A 251 48.04 40.01 34.80
C ARG A 251 49.22 40.99 34.85
N HIS A 252 49.81 41.30 33.70
CA HIS A 252 50.88 42.30 33.64
C HIS A 252 50.41 43.69 34.10
N SER A 253 49.19 44.10 33.75
CA SER A 253 48.59 45.35 34.26
C SER A 253 48.38 45.32 35.77
N LEU A 254 47.95 44.19 36.33
CA LEU A 254 47.78 44.00 37.76
C LEU A 254 49.11 44.16 38.52
N ASP A 255 50.19 43.57 38.01
CA ASP A 255 51.55 43.76 38.56
C ASP A 255 51.95 45.25 38.53
N GLY A 256 51.62 45.95 37.44
CA GLY A 256 51.83 47.40 37.32
C GLY A 256 51.07 48.21 38.38
N PHE A 257 49.83 47.85 38.71
CA PHE A 257 49.08 48.51 39.77
C PHE A 257 49.71 48.29 41.15
N PHE A 258 50.19 47.07 41.46
CA PHE A 258 50.90 46.83 42.71
C PHE A 258 52.19 47.64 42.83
N GLU A 259 52.94 47.78 41.75
CA GLU A 259 54.15 48.61 41.74
C GLU A 259 53.83 50.10 41.93
N VAL A 260 52.79 50.62 41.27
CA VAL A 260 52.36 52.01 41.45
C VAL A 260 51.85 52.26 42.88
N ALA A 261 51.11 51.32 43.47
CA ALA A 261 50.68 51.41 44.87
C ALA A 261 51.89 51.53 45.82
N ARG A 262 52.91 50.69 45.60
CA ARG A 262 54.17 50.72 46.35
C ARG A 262 54.88 52.07 46.25
N GLN A 263 54.92 52.67 45.06
CA GLN A 263 55.53 53.99 44.84
C GLN A 263 54.77 55.12 45.58
N PHE A 264 53.45 55.03 45.70
CA PHE A 264 52.67 55.99 46.48
C PHE A 264 52.88 55.85 47.99
N ASP A 265 53.07 54.62 48.49
CA ASP A 265 53.46 54.37 49.88
C ASP A 265 54.86 54.93 50.19
N GLU A 266 55.85 54.69 49.31
CA GLU A 266 57.20 55.28 49.45
C GLU A 266 57.18 56.82 49.39
N THR A 267 56.32 57.38 48.53
CA THR A 267 56.12 58.82 48.43
C THR A 267 55.55 59.38 49.73
N LYS A 268 54.55 58.71 50.31
CA LYS A 268 53.98 59.07 51.62
C LYS A 268 55.07 59.07 52.71
N ASP A 269 55.86 58.00 52.81
CA ASP A 269 56.94 57.90 53.80
C ASP A 269 57.97 59.03 53.65
N SER A 270 58.28 59.42 52.41
CA SER A 270 59.17 60.55 52.11
C SER A 270 58.57 61.90 52.57
N PHE A 271 57.26 62.09 52.44
CA PHE A 271 56.57 63.28 52.94
C PHE A 271 56.43 63.30 54.46
N ASP A 272 56.26 62.15 55.11
CA ASP A 272 56.28 62.02 56.57
C ASP A 272 57.68 62.36 57.13
N ALA A 273 58.74 61.90 56.46
CA ALA A 273 60.12 62.27 56.80
C ALA A 273 60.38 63.78 56.59
N LEU A 274 59.89 64.35 55.48
CA LEU A 274 59.98 65.79 55.21
C LEU A 274 59.22 66.59 56.28
N HIS A 275 58.04 66.13 56.69
CA HIS A 275 57.27 66.75 57.77
C HIS A 275 58.06 66.79 59.08
N GLY A 276 58.72 65.68 59.44
CA GLY A 276 59.61 65.62 60.61
C GLY A 276 60.78 66.61 60.53
N ALA A 277 61.45 66.69 59.37
CA ALA A 277 62.55 67.65 59.15
C ALA A 277 62.07 69.11 59.22
N ILE A 278 60.88 69.42 58.70
CA ILE A 278 60.28 70.75 58.77
C ILE A 278 60.02 71.16 60.23
N GLU A 279 59.54 70.26 61.09
CA GLU A 279 59.31 70.53 62.51
C GLU A 279 60.62 70.78 63.27
N GLU A 280 61.71 70.08 62.93
CA GLU A 280 63.03 70.33 63.51
C GLU A 280 63.56 71.73 63.14
N VAL A 281 63.47 72.10 61.85
CA VAL A 281 63.86 73.45 61.39
C VAL A 281 62.97 74.53 62.01
N PHE A 282 61.68 74.25 62.22
CA PHE A 282 60.76 75.17 62.90
C PHE A 282 61.19 75.42 64.35
N SER A 283 61.57 74.37 65.08
CA SER A 283 62.11 74.50 66.43
C SER A 283 63.37 75.36 66.47
N ILE A 284 64.31 75.14 65.53
CA ILE A 284 65.53 75.95 65.41
C ILE A 284 65.19 77.42 65.10
N ALA A 285 64.27 77.68 64.18
CA ALA A 285 63.84 79.03 63.83
C ALA A 285 63.23 79.76 65.03
N GLN A 286 62.45 79.07 65.88
CA GLN A 286 61.93 79.61 67.13
C GLN A 286 63.04 79.94 68.13
N VAL A 287 64.06 79.08 68.27
CA VAL A 287 65.22 79.36 69.13
C VAL A 287 65.98 80.59 68.63
N ILE A 288 66.21 80.70 67.32
CA ILE A 288 66.86 81.88 66.73
C ILE A 288 66.04 83.15 67.00
N HIS A 289 64.72 83.07 66.85
CA HIS A 289 63.83 84.19 67.18
C HIS A 289 63.96 84.59 68.66
N GLN A 290 63.97 83.62 69.58
CA GLN A 290 64.15 83.87 71.02
C GLN A 290 65.53 84.48 71.33
N VAL A 291 66.59 83.99 70.70
CA VAL A 291 67.96 84.53 70.86
C VAL A 291 68.03 85.95 70.30
N ALA A 292 67.38 86.24 69.17
CA ALA A 292 67.30 87.58 68.61
C ALA A 292 66.55 88.54 69.55
N ASP A 293 65.42 88.12 70.13
CA ASP A 293 64.68 88.91 71.13
C ASP A 293 65.52 89.17 72.40
N GLN A 294 66.23 88.17 72.91
CA GLN A 294 67.13 88.33 74.05
C GLN A 294 68.30 89.27 73.73
N THR A 295 68.90 89.13 72.54
CA THR A 295 69.99 89.98 72.07
C THR A 295 69.52 91.41 71.88
N HIS A 296 68.29 91.60 71.39
CA HIS A 296 67.64 92.90 71.29
C HIS A 296 67.51 93.57 72.65
N LEU A 297 67.02 92.85 73.66
CA LEU A 297 66.91 93.35 75.04
C LEU A 297 68.28 93.64 75.67
N LEU A 298 69.27 92.77 75.48
CA LEU A 298 70.65 92.96 75.95
C LEU A 298 71.30 94.21 75.34
N SER A 299 71.16 94.37 74.01
CA SER A 299 71.69 95.53 73.29
C SER A 299 70.98 96.82 73.67
N LEU A 300 69.67 96.77 73.97
CA LEU A 300 68.91 97.91 74.48
C LEU A 300 69.41 98.32 75.87
N ASN A 301 69.60 97.36 76.77
CA ASN A 301 70.17 97.62 78.10
C ASN A 301 71.59 98.18 78.01
N ALA A 302 72.42 97.64 77.11
CA ALA A 302 73.78 98.15 76.86
C ALA A 302 73.77 99.56 76.26
N ALA A 303 72.84 99.87 75.36
CA ALA A 303 72.67 101.21 74.79
C ALA A 303 72.20 102.23 75.83
N ILE A 304 71.30 101.83 76.74
CA ILE A 304 70.87 102.65 77.88
C ILE A 304 72.05 102.94 78.81
N GLU A 305 72.85 101.95 79.18
CA GLU A 305 73.98 102.14 80.10
C GLU A 305 75.14 102.92 79.44
N ALA A 306 75.36 102.74 78.13
CA ALA A 306 76.31 103.55 77.35
C ALA A 306 75.89 105.03 77.26
N ALA A 307 74.59 105.32 77.12
CA ALA A 307 74.07 106.69 77.20
C ALA A 307 74.22 107.31 78.60
N ARG A 308 74.24 106.47 79.65
CA ARG A 308 74.41 106.87 81.06
C ARG A 308 75.85 107.25 81.42
N ALA A 309 76.84 106.69 80.71
CA ALA A 309 78.27 106.93 80.92
C ALA A 309 78.81 108.24 80.28
N GLY A 310 77.99 109.00 79.54
CA GLY A 310 78.39 110.28 78.96
C GLY A 310 79.44 110.16 77.83
N GLU A 311 80.40 111.10 77.75
CA GLU A 311 81.40 111.16 76.65
C GLU A 311 82.28 109.89 76.53
N GLU A 312 82.58 109.21 77.64
CA GLU A 312 83.35 107.95 77.66
C GLU A 312 82.57 106.75 77.09
N GLY A 313 81.23 106.85 76.98
CA GLY A 313 80.33 105.78 76.52
C GLY A 313 80.01 105.81 75.01
N LEU A 314 80.46 106.83 74.28
CA LEU A 314 80.09 107.07 72.87
C LEU A 314 80.43 105.89 71.94
N GLY A 315 81.60 105.27 72.10
CA GLY A 315 82.00 104.09 71.32
C GLY A 315 81.14 102.85 71.60
N PHE A 316 80.75 102.64 72.86
CA PHE A 316 79.88 101.54 73.27
C PHE A 316 78.43 101.73 72.81
N ALA A 317 77.93 102.97 72.78
CA ALA A 317 76.59 103.27 72.29
C ALA A 317 76.42 102.94 70.79
N VAL A 318 77.45 103.20 69.98
CA VAL A 318 77.45 102.84 68.53
C VAL A 318 77.41 101.32 68.35
N VAL A 319 78.24 100.58 69.09
CA VAL A 319 78.24 99.09 69.03
C VAL A 319 76.90 98.52 69.50
N ALA A 320 76.34 99.03 70.61
CA ALA A 320 75.03 98.58 71.09
C ALA A 320 73.89 98.87 70.11
N GLY A 321 73.93 100.03 69.42
CA GLY A 321 73.00 100.35 68.34
C GLY A 321 73.12 99.41 67.13
N GLU A 322 74.33 99.04 66.75
CA GLU A 322 74.58 98.09 65.65
C GLU A 322 74.14 96.66 66.02
N VAL A 323 74.41 96.21 67.26
CA VAL A 323 73.92 94.91 67.77
C VAL A 323 72.39 94.90 67.84
N ARG A 324 71.76 96.01 68.25
CA ARG A 324 70.30 96.14 68.25
C ARG A 324 69.73 96.00 66.83
N LYS A 325 70.29 96.72 65.87
CA LYS A 325 69.88 96.63 64.46
C LYS A 325 70.06 95.20 63.90
N LEU A 326 71.17 94.54 64.23
CA LEU A 326 71.43 93.16 63.83
C LEU A 326 70.43 92.17 64.46
N SER A 327 70.06 92.38 65.73
CA SER A 327 69.04 91.57 66.40
C SER A 327 67.63 91.77 65.80
N GLU A 328 67.24 93.00 65.44
CA GLU A 328 65.98 93.29 64.74
C GLU A 328 65.96 92.63 63.35
N GLN A 329 67.07 92.68 62.60
CA GLN A 329 67.21 91.98 61.31
C GLN A 329 67.18 90.45 61.46
N THR A 330 67.79 89.91 62.52
CA THR A 330 67.79 88.47 62.81
C THR A 330 66.39 87.98 63.14
N LYS A 331 65.64 88.77 63.93
CA LYS A 331 64.23 88.51 64.25
C LYS A 331 63.35 88.49 63.01
N ALA A 332 63.43 89.53 62.17
CA ALA A 332 62.67 89.61 60.93
C ALA A 332 63.01 88.43 59.98
N SER A 333 64.27 87.99 59.95
CA SER A 333 64.70 86.83 59.17
C SER A 333 64.13 85.52 59.74
N ALA A 334 64.11 85.36 61.07
CA ALA A 334 63.53 84.20 61.74
C ALA A 334 62.00 84.13 61.54
N GLU A 335 61.29 85.26 61.59
CA GLU A 335 59.86 85.36 61.25
C GLU A 335 59.61 84.96 59.78
N HIS A 336 60.46 85.43 58.87
CA HIS A 336 60.38 85.08 57.45
C HIS A 336 60.59 83.56 57.21
N ILE A 337 61.60 82.96 57.87
CA ILE A 337 61.84 81.51 57.85
C ILE A 337 60.63 80.75 58.40
N THR A 338 60.06 81.20 59.52
CA THR A 338 58.89 80.59 60.15
C THR A 338 57.70 80.54 59.19
N ARG A 339 57.46 81.61 58.43
CA ARG A 339 56.41 81.64 57.39
C ARG A 339 56.66 80.62 56.27
N ILE A 340 57.90 80.55 55.75
CA ILE A 340 58.27 79.58 54.70
C ILE A 340 58.07 78.14 55.19
N ILE A 341 58.44 77.85 56.43
CA ILE A 341 58.24 76.51 57.04
C ILE A 341 56.75 76.18 57.12
N GLN A 342 55.89 77.12 57.51
CA GLN A 342 54.44 76.89 57.55
C GLN A 342 53.86 76.59 56.16
N GLU A 343 54.33 77.30 55.12
CA GLU A 343 53.95 77.04 53.72
C GLU A 343 54.43 75.64 53.25
N LEU A 344 55.67 75.27 53.58
CA LEU A 344 56.22 73.94 53.29
C LEU A 344 55.46 72.82 54.01
N ARG A 345 55.08 73.05 55.27
CA ARG A 345 54.30 72.09 56.06
C ARG A 345 52.92 71.84 55.43
N ALA A 346 52.23 72.91 55.05
CA ALA A 346 50.93 72.80 54.39
C ALA A 346 51.03 72.03 53.06
N THR A 347 52.07 72.33 52.28
CA THR A 347 52.33 71.65 51.00
C THR A 347 52.65 70.16 51.21
N ALA A 348 53.50 69.82 52.20
CA ALA A 348 53.83 68.43 52.51
C ALA A 348 52.59 67.62 52.95
N GLN A 349 51.71 68.21 53.76
CA GLN A 349 50.44 67.58 54.17
C GLN A 349 49.48 67.39 52.99
N GLU A 350 49.36 68.40 52.11
CA GLU A 350 48.49 68.30 50.92
C GLU A 350 48.96 67.17 49.99
N VAL A 351 50.27 67.10 49.70
CA VAL A 351 50.81 66.07 48.81
C VAL A 351 50.74 64.68 49.45
N GLY A 352 51.02 64.56 50.77
CA GLY A 352 50.84 63.30 51.49
C GLY A 352 49.38 62.79 51.44
N GLY A 353 48.40 63.69 51.63
CA GLY A 353 46.98 63.36 51.50
C GLY A 353 46.60 62.89 50.09
N LYS A 354 47.05 63.59 49.05
CA LYS A 354 46.83 63.20 47.64
C LYS A 354 47.51 61.87 47.29
N SER A 355 48.70 61.61 47.85
CA SER A 355 49.41 60.33 47.67
C SER A 355 48.60 59.16 48.23
N GLN A 356 48.00 59.34 49.41
CA GLN A 356 47.19 58.31 50.05
C GLN A 356 45.85 58.08 49.33
N GLU A 357 45.19 59.14 48.84
CA GLU A 357 44.01 59.01 47.98
C GLU A 357 44.33 58.22 46.71
N MET A 358 45.49 58.48 46.09
CA MET A 358 45.91 57.77 44.89
C MET A 358 46.21 56.29 45.17
N ALA A 359 46.85 55.96 46.30
CA ALA A 359 47.08 54.58 46.71
C ALA A 359 45.75 53.79 46.86
N LEU A 360 44.72 54.40 47.45
CA LEU A 360 43.38 53.81 47.56
C LEU A 360 42.73 53.58 46.19
N ASN A 361 42.84 54.56 45.29
CA ASN A 361 42.30 54.43 43.93
C ASN A 361 42.99 53.32 43.13
N ILE A 362 44.31 53.18 43.26
CA ILE A 362 45.07 52.11 42.61
C ILE A 362 44.69 50.74 43.19
N HIS A 363 44.46 50.63 44.50
CA HIS A 363 44.01 49.39 45.11
C HIS A 363 42.64 48.95 44.57
N LYS A 364 41.70 49.90 44.45
CA LYS A 364 40.40 49.64 43.82
C LYS A 364 40.55 49.19 42.37
N GLN A 365 41.44 49.84 41.61
CA GLN A 365 41.69 49.47 40.21
C GLN A 365 42.31 48.07 40.08
N ALA A 366 43.17 47.67 41.02
CA ALA A 366 43.72 46.31 41.10
C ALA A 366 42.61 45.27 41.37
N GLU A 367 41.67 45.56 42.27
CA GLU A 367 40.53 44.69 42.57
C GLU A 367 39.60 44.51 41.35
N GLU A 368 39.27 45.59 40.63
CA GLU A 368 38.50 45.53 39.39
C GLU A 368 39.23 44.72 38.30
N THR A 369 40.56 44.88 38.20
CA THR A 369 41.41 44.14 37.24
C THR A 369 41.45 42.65 37.58
N GLN A 370 41.47 42.29 38.86
CA GLN A 370 41.37 40.90 39.31
C GLN A 370 40.02 40.29 38.93
N GLY A 371 38.92 41.04 39.04
CA GLY A 371 37.60 40.61 38.57
C GLY A 371 37.57 40.32 37.06
N ALA A 372 38.29 41.11 36.26
CA ALA A 372 38.41 40.87 34.81
C ALA A 372 39.15 39.56 34.49
N ILE A 373 40.16 39.17 35.29
CA ILE A 373 40.86 37.88 35.13
C ILE A 373 39.87 36.73 35.33
N THR A 374 39.10 36.75 36.42
CA THR A 374 38.09 35.72 36.70
C THR A 374 37.07 35.60 35.56
N CYS A 375 36.62 36.73 35.00
CA CYS A 375 35.70 36.72 33.86
C CYS A 375 36.31 36.04 32.62
N LEU A 376 37.59 36.29 32.32
CA LEU A 376 38.29 35.62 31.21
C LEU A 376 38.50 34.12 31.46
N GLU A 377 38.72 33.71 32.72
CA GLU A 377 38.79 32.29 33.09
C GLU A 377 37.46 31.59 32.81
N GLU A 378 36.33 32.18 33.22
CA GLU A 378 34.99 31.64 32.91
C GLU A 378 34.69 31.58 31.40
N ILE A 379 35.13 32.58 30.63
CA ILE A 379 34.98 32.57 29.17
C ILE A 379 35.79 31.42 28.56
N THR A 380 37.03 31.22 29.02
CA THR A 380 37.90 30.15 28.52
C THR A 380 37.30 28.77 28.77
N GLU A 381 36.75 28.54 29.96
CA GLU A 381 36.04 27.29 30.31
C GLU A 381 34.84 27.06 29.38
N LYS A 382 33.99 28.08 29.18
CA LYS A 382 32.83 27.98 28.27
C LYS A 382 33.23 27.70 26.82
N VAL A 383 34.31 28.31 26.33
CA VAL A 383 34.81 28.06 24.97
C VAL A 383 35.36 26.64 24.83
N GLN A 384 36.05 26.11 25.84
CA GLN A 384 36.49 24.71 25.85
C GLN A 384 35.30 23.74 25.78
N HIS A 385 34.21 24.04 26.48
CA HIS A 385 32.97 23.27 26.36
C HIS A 385 32.38 23.30 24.95
N ILE A 386 32.46 24.44 24.24
CA ILE A 386 32.02 24.54 22.84
C ILE A 386 32.89 23.66 21.95
N GLY A 387 34.22 23.70 22.11
CA GLY A 387 35.14 22.83 21.37
C GLY A 387 34.87 21.34 21.59
N GLN A 388 34.57 20.94 22.83
CA GLN A 388 34.21 19.56 23.13
C GLN A 388 32.84 19.17 22.54
N ALA A 389 31.85 20.07 22.57
CA ALA A 389 30.57 19.85 21.93
C ALA A 389 30.70 19.67 20.41
N ALA A 390 31.56 20.48 19.76
CA ALA A 390 31.87 20.32 18.34
C ALA A 390 32.48 18.93 18.04
N GLY A 391 33.40 18.44 18.88
CA GLY A 391 33.93 17.08 18.77
C GLY A 391 32.86 15.98 18.85
N ASN A 392 31.88 16.12 19.74
CA ASN A 392 30.76 15.18 19.83
C ASN A 392 29.84 15.25 18.60
N ILE A 393 29.59 16.45 18.07
CA ILE A 393 28.78 16.63 16.85
C ILE A 393 29.47 15.98 15.65
N ALA A 394 30.80 16.10 15.54
CA ALA A 394 31.56 15.45 14.47
C ALA A 394 31.38 13.93 14.46
N ALA A 395 31.38 13.28 15.63
CA ALA A 395 31.11 11.85 15.73
C ALA A 395 29.67 11.49 15.30
N ILE A 396 28.69 12.32 15.62
CA ILE A 396 27.29 12.15 15.19
C ILE A 396 27.17 12.31 13.66
N VAL A 397 27.89 13.27 13.08
CA VAL A 397 27.94 13.49 11.63
C VAL A 397 28.49 12.26 10.90
N GLU A 398 29.56 11.64 11.42
CA GLU A 398 30.10 10.39 10.84
C GLU A 398 29.07 9.25 10.89
N GLU A 399 28.39 9.07 12.03
CA GLU A 399 27.35 8.05 12.19
C GLU A 399 26.15 8.30 11.27
N GLN A 400 25.71 9.56 11.16
CA GLN A 400 24.62 9.95 10.25
C GLN A 400 24.98 9.78 8.79
N SER A 401 26.23 10.05 8.41
CA SER A 401 26.73 9.84 7.04
C SER A 401 26.65 8.36 6.67
N ALA A 402 27.17 7.47 7.54
CA ALA A 402 27.10 6.03 7.33
C ALA A 402 25.66 5.50 7.25
N ALA A 403 24.77 6.00 8.12
CA ALA A 403 23.35 5.63 8.09
C ALA A 403 22.66 6.09 6.80
N THR A 404 22.99 7.29 6.30
CA THR A 404 22.45 7.83 5.04
C THR A 404 22.92 7.03 3.82
N GLU A 405 24.20 6.63 3.78
CA GLU A 405 24.71 5.73 2.74
C GLU A 405 24.02 4.36 2.76
N GLU A 406 23.76 3.80 3.95
CA GLU A 406 23.01 2.56 4.10
C GLU A 406 21.57 2.70 3.59
N ILE A 407 20.89 3.81 3.92
CA ILE A 407 19.56 4.12 3.39
C ILE A 407 19.61 4.14 1.87
N HIS A 408 20.54 4.87 1.26
CA HIS A 408 20.67 4.96 -0.19
C HIS A 408 20.86 3.57 -0.84
N SER A 409 21.75 2.73 -0.28
CA SER A 409 21.95 1.36 -0.77
C SER A 409 20.67 0.51 -0.67
N ARG A 410 19.96 0.57 0.47
CA ARG A 410 18.71 -0.16 0.67
C ARG A 410 17.61 0.33 -0.27
N MET A 411 17.55 1.64 -0.55
CA MET A 411 16.59 2.19 -1.50
C MET A 411 16.82 1.63 -2.91
N HIS A 412 18.07 1.49 -3.35
CA HIS A 412 18.38 0.85 -4.63
C HIS A 412 17.94 -0.63 -4.68
N GLU A 413 18.10 -1.38 -3.58
CA GLU A 413 17.60 -2.76 -3.50
C GLU A 413 16.07 -2.82 -3.56
N VAL A 414 15.38 -1.91 -2.85
CA VAL A 414 13.92 -1.80 -2.86
C VAL A 414 13.41 -1.49 -4.26
N VAL A 415 14.09 -0.61 -5.01
CA VAL A 415 13.73 -0.34 -6.42
C VAL A 415 13.75 -1.63 -7.25
N GLY A 416 14.85 -2.39 -7.18
CA GLY A 416 14.97 -3.65 -7.92
C GLY A 416 13.94 -4.70 -7.51
N GLN A 417 13.56 -4.75 -6.22
CA GLN A 417 12.48 -5.62 -5.75
C GLN A 417 11.11 -5.19 -6.32
N ILE A 418 10.83 -3.89 -6.37
CA ILE A 418 9.56 -3.38 -6.90
C ILE A 418 9.45 -3.64 -8.41
N GLU A 419 10.53 -3.48 -9.18
CA GLU A 419 10.57 -3.86 -10.59
C GLU A 419 10.30 -5.37 -10.79
N THR A 420 10.90 -6.21 -9.94
CA THR A 420 10.67 -7.66 -9.95
C THR A 420 9.20 -8.00 -9.64
N ILE A 421 8.60 -7.34 -8.64
CA ILE A 421 7.18 -7.50 -8.30
C ILE A 421 6.29 -7.04 -9.46
N GLN A 422 6.64 -5.93 -10.12
CA GLN A 422 5.92 -5.45 -11.30
C GLN A 422 5.90 -6.50 -12.41
N GLN A 423 7.05 -7.11 -12.69
CA GLN A 423 7.16 -8.16 -13.70
C GLN A 423 6.33 -9.38 -13.32
N HIS A 424 6.44 -9.87 -12.08
CA HIS A 424 5.64 -11.01 -11.61
C HIS A 424 4.14 -10.74 -11.64
N ALA A 425 3.70 -9.52 -11.32
CA ALA A 425 2.30 -9.13 -11.42
C ALA A 425 1.80 -9.18 -12.88
N ARG A 426 2.63 -8.73 -13.84
CA ARG A 426 2.32 -8.82 -15.27
C ARG A 426 2.25 -10.27 -15.75
N ASP A 427 3.25 -11.08 -15.42
CA ASP A 427 3.30 -12.50 -15.80
C ASP A 427 2.10 -13.27 -15.24
N THR A 428 1.75 -13.00 -13.97
CA THR A 428 0.59 -13.60 -13.31
C THR A 428 -0.70 -13.20 -14.03
N GLY A 429 -0.86 -11.91 -14.37
CA GLY A 429 -2.01 -11.43 -15.12
C GLY A 429 -2.15 -12.07 -16.49
N GLN A 430 -1.05 -12.18 -17.24
CA GLN A 430 -1.02 -12.86 -18.53
C GLN A 430 -1.41 -14.34 -18.40
N ALA A 431 -0.87 -15.06 -17.41
CA ALA A 431 -1.19 -16.47 -17.19
C ALA A 431 -2.68 -16.68 -16.81
N ILE A 432 -3.23 -15.81 -15.96
CA ILE A 432 -4.67 -15.85 -15.60
C ILE A 432 -5.53 -15.59 -16.85
N TYR A 433 -5.15 -14.63 -17.70
CA TYR A 433 -5.83 -14.37 -18.95
C TYR A 433 -5.78 -15.58 -19.90
N GLU A 434 -4.60 -16.16 -20.13
CA GLU A 434 -4.44 -17.34 -20.99
C GLU A 434 -5.26 -18.53 -20.50
N MET A 435 -5.29 -18.76 -19.19
CA MET A 435 -6.14 -19.77 -18.58
C MET A 435 -7.63 -19.48 -18.85
N SER A 436 -8.07 -18.24 -18.66
CA SER A 436 -9.45 -17.84 -18.95
C SER A 436 -9.81 -18.05 -20.43
N ALA A 437 -8.89 -17.72 -21.34
CA ALA A 437 -9.09 -17.88 -22.77
C ALA A 437 -9.21 -19.36 -23.13
N LYS A 438 -8.37 -20.23 -22.54
CA LYS A 438 -8.41 -21.66 -22.78
C LYS A 438 -9.66 -22.33 -22.22
N VAL A 439 -10.09 -21.98 -21.01
CA VAL A 439 -11.35 -22.50 -20.44
C VAL A 439 -12.54 -22.03 -21.27
N ASN A 440 -12.53 -20.78 -21.75
CA ASN A 440 -13.57 -20.29 -22.64
C ASN A 440 -13.57 -21.04 -23.98
N GLU A 441 -12.41 -21.37 -24.56
CA GLU A 441 -12.30 -22.20 -25.77
C GLU A 441 -12.96 -23.58 -25.56
N LEU A 442 -12.64 -24.28 -24.47
CA LEU A 442 -13.25 -25.57 -24.12
C LEU A 442 -14.77 -25.45 -23.94
N ARG A 443 -15.22 -24.35 -23.32
CA ARG A 443 -16.65 -24.05 -23.21
C ARG A 443 -17.30 -23.84 -24.59
N GLN A 444 -16.63 -23.16 -25.52
CA GLN A 444 -17.15 -22.97 -26.88
C GLN A 444 -17.21 -24.28 -27.67
N GLU A 445 -16.24 -25.16 -27.49
CA GLU A 445 -16.21 -26.47 -28.14
C GLU A 445 -17.42 -27.31 -27.73
N ALA A 446 -17.72 -27.39 -26.43
CA ALA A 446 -18.90 -28.07 -25.90
C ALA A 446 -20.23 -27.46 -26.38
N LEU A 447 -20.28 -26.16 -26.61
CA LEU A 447 -21.47 -25.51 -27.17
C LEU A 447 -21.68 -25.82 -28.66
N ARG A 448 -20.61 -26.02 -29.41
CA ARG A 448 -20.67 -26.30 -30.84
C ARG A 448 -21.26 -27.67 -31.16
N THR A 449 -21.05 -28.65 -30.27
CA THR A 449 -21.61 -30.00 -30.41
C THR A 449 -23.13 -30.04 -30.15
N ASP A 450 -23.68 -29.04 -29.45
CA ASP A 450 -25.08 -28.97 -29.02
C ASP A 450 -25.93 -27.89 -29.72
N GLU A 451 -25.41 -27.24 -30.76
CA GLU A 451 -26.10 -26.14 -31.44
C GLU A 451 -27.52 -26.53 -31.89
N GLY A 452 -28.52 -25.87 -31.27
CA GLY A 452 -29.94 -26.06 -31.57
C GLY A 452 -30.67 -27.14 -30.76
N LYS A 453 -29.98 -27.81 -29.82
CA LYS A 453 -30.55 -28.88 -28.98
C LYS A 453 -30.72 -28.50 -27.50
N LEU A 454 -30.19 -27.36 -27.07
CA LEU A 454 -30.28 -26.85 -25.70
C LEU A 454 -31.67 -26.32 -25.37
N THR A 455 -32.10 -26.54 -24.13
CA THR A 455 -33.33 -25.95 -23.58
C THR A 455 -33.16 -24.44 -23.31
N ASP A 456 -34.25 -23.70 -23.15
CA ASP A 456 -34.16 -22.27 -22.81
C ASP A 456 -33.45 -22.01 -21.48
N ALA A 457 -33.66 -22.87 -20.47
CA ALA A 457 -32.96 -22.77 -19.19
C ALA A 457 -31.43 -22.98 -19.34
N GLN A 458 -31.03 -23.96 -20.16
CA GLN A 458 -29.62 -24.21 -20.48
C GLN A 458 -29.01 -23.06 -21.29
N MET A 459 -29.74 -22.52 -22.27
CA MET A 459 -29.31 -21.35 -23.05
C MET A 459 -29.14 -20.10 -22.18
N ILE A 460 -30.01 -19.89 -21.20
CA ILE A 460 -29.87 -18.78 -20.23
C ILE A 460 -28.56 -18.93 -19.46
N ARG A 461 -28.24 -20.12 -18.94
CA ARG A 461 -26.97 -20.37 -18.23
C ARG A 461 -25.75 -20.05 -19.09
N VAL A 462 -25.79 -20.39 -20.38
CA VAL A 462 -24.72 -20.03 -21.33
C VAL A 462 -24.57 -18.51 -21.46
N MET A 463 -25.69 -17.79 -21.57
CA MET A 463 -25.71 -16.34 -21.75
C MET A 463 -25.27 -15.59 -20.51
N GLU A 464 -25.55 -16.10 -19.31
CA GLU A 464 -25.06 -15.53 -18.05
C GLU A 464 -23.53 -15.40 -18.07
N THR A 465 -22.83 -16.50 -18.38
CA THR A 465 -21.36 -16.48 -18.47
C THR A 465 -20.88 -15.59 -19.60
N ASP A 466 -21.54 -15.59 -20.78
CA ASP A 466 -21.18 -14.70 -21.88
C ASP A 466 -21.22 -13.21 -21.46
N HIS A 467 -22.15 -12.82 -20.59
CA HIS A 467 -22.30 -11.44 -20.14
C HIS A 467 -21.37 -11.05 -18.99
N LEU A 468 -20.88 -12.01 -18.22
CA LEU A 468 -19.78 -11.80 -17.28
C LEU A 468 -18.45 -11.58 -17.99
N LEU A 469 -18.22 -12.32 -19.09
CA LEU A 469 -16.97 -12.25 -19.82
C LEU A 469 -16.74 -10.88 -20.49
N TRP A 470 -17.79 -10.10 -20.80
CA TRP A 470 -17.63 -8.74 -21.33
C TRP A 470 -16.77 -7.84 -20.45
N ARG A 471 -17.06 -7.80 -19.15
CA ARG A 471 -16.25 -7.07 -18.17
C ARG A 471 -14.82 -7.60 -18.13
N TRP A 472 -14.67 -8.93 -18.15
CA TRP A 472 -13.37 -9.60 -18.11
C TRP A 472 -12.48 -9.28 -19.31
N TRP A 473 -13.04 -9.24 -20.52
CA TRP A 473 -12.28 -8.89 -21.73
C TRP A 473 -11.85 -7.42 -21.70
N VAL A 474 -12.72 -6.50 -21.26
CA VAL A 474 -12.37 -5.08 -21.09
C VAL A 474 -11.25 -4.92 -20.06
N TYR A 475 -11.35 -5.61 -18.93
CA TYR A 475 -10.32 -5.63 -17.89
C TYR A 475 -8.96 -6.11 -18.42
N ASN A 476 -8.93 -7.18 -19.20
CA ASN A 476 -7.68 -7.70 -19.76
C ASN A 476 -7.16 -6.85 -20.93
N SER A 477 -8.04 -6.12 -21.62
CA SER A 477 -7.63 -5.17 -22.66
C SER A 477 -6.94 -3.93 -22.08
N LEU A 478 -7.43 -3.44 -20.93
CA LEU A 478 -6.75 -2.40 -20.15
C LEU A 478 -5.34 -2.79 -19.71
N LEU A 479 -5.12 -4.07 -19.43
CA LEU A 479 -3.81 -4.62 -19.06
C LEU A 479 -2.94 -4.99 -20.28
N GLY A 480 -3.49 -4.92 -21.49
CA GLY A 480 -2.78 -5.26 -22.73
C GLY A 480 -2.70 -6.76 -23.04
N TYR A 481 -3.41 -7.62 -22.30
CA TYR A 481 -3.41 -9.07 -22.53
C TYR A 481 -4.42 -9.48 -23.61
N HIS A 482 -5.48 -8.69 -23.80
CA HIS A 482 -6.55 -8.98 -24.76
C HIS A 482 -6.74 -7.82 -25.75
N GLU A 483 -6.77 -8.15 -27.03
CA GLU A 483 -7.11 -7.16 -28.07
C GLU A 483 -8.63 -7.09 -28.23
N MET A 484 -9.20 -5.92 -27.95
CA MET A 484 -10.61 -5.63 -28.23
C MET A 484 -10.68 -4.49 -29.24
N ALA A 485 -11.06 -4.79 -30.46
CA ALA A 485 -11.39 -3.74 -31.42
C ALA A 485 -12.83 -3.26 -31.19
N ALA A 486 -13.03 -1.95 -31.05
CA ALA A 486 -14.38 -1.38 -30.83
C ALA A 486 -15.37 -1.77 -31.94
N GLN A 487 -14.87 -1.96 -33.17
CA GLN A 487 -15.64 -2.39 -34.33
C GLN A 487 -16.05 -3.88 -34.29
N GLN A 488 -15.33 -4.70 -33.51
CA GLN A 488 -15.61 -6.13 -33.31
C GLN A 488 -16.59 -6.37 -32.16
N ILE A 489 -16.74 -5.40 -31.25
CA ILE A 489 -17.80 -5.38 -30.23
C ILE A 489 -19.11 -5.10 -30.96
N GLY A 490 -19.66 -6.16 -31.57
CA GLY A 490 -20.82 -6.09 -32.45
C GLY A 490 -22.08 -5.57 -31.75
N ASP A 491 -23.09 -5.29 -32.57
CA ASP A 491 -24.46 -4.97 -32.14
C ASP A 491 -24.93 -6.02 -31.11
N HIS A 492 -25.51 -5.55 -29.99
CA HIS A 492 -26.04 -6.40 -28.91
C HIS A 492 -27.08 -7.40 -29.46
N LYS A 493 -27.72 -7.09 -30.59
CA LYS A 493 -28.65 -8.01 -31.27
C LYS A 493 -27.98 -9.20 -31.97
N ARG A 494 -26.68 -9.14 -32.22
CA ARG A 494 -25.90 -10.19 -32.90
C ARG A 494 -25.21 -11.13 -31.91
N CYS A 495 -25.20 -10.82 -30.62
CA CYS A 495 -24.73 -11.74 -29.60
C CYS A 495 -25.77 -12.86 -29.36
N ARG A 496 -25.38 -13.93 -28.64
CA ARG A 496 -26.29 -15.07 -28.36
C ARG A 496 -27.56 -14.65 -27.64
N LEU A 497 -27.45 -13.76 -26.64
CA LEU A 497 -28.61 -13.24 -25.93
C LEU A 497 -29.51 -12.43 -26.86
N GLY A 498 -28.96 -11.54 -27.69
CA GLY A 498 -29.72 -10.78 -28.67
C GLY A 498 -30.47 -11.66 -29.68
N ILE A 499 -29.80 -12.67 -30.22
CA ILE A 499 -30.41 -13.64 -31.16
C ILE A 499 -31.52 -14.45 -30.46
N TRP A 500 -31.28 -14.91 -29.23
CA TRP A 500 -32.27 -15.66 -28.46
C TRP A 500 -33.47 -14.81 -28.08
N MET A 501 -33.26 -13.56 -27.66
CA MET A 501 -34.33 -12.61 -27.37
C MET A 501 -35.18 -12.37 -28.62
N GLU A 502 -34.58 -12.12 -29.78
CA GLU A 502 -35.34 -11.89 -31.01
C GLU A 502 -36.19 -13.09 -31.41
N ARG A 503 -35.65 -14.32 -31.31
CA ARG A 503 -36.40 -15.56 -31.54
C ARG A 503 -37.52 -15.79 -30.51
N SER A 504 -37.34 -15.30 -29.29
CA SER A 504 -38.26 -15.55 -28.16
C SER A 504 -39.40 -14.54 -28.04
N LYS A 505 -39.30 -13.36 -28.66
CA LYS A 505 -40.34 -12.31 -28.63
C LYS A 505 -41.72 -12.79 -29.07
N GLY A 506 -41.79 -13.73 -30.02
CA GLY A 506 -43.06 -14.28 -30.53
C GLY A 506 -43.67 -15.40 -29.69
N ARG A 507 -42.98 -15.89 -28.65
CA ARG A 507 -43.45 -16.99 -27.79
C ARG A 507 -44.25 -16.43 -26.61
N GLN A 508 -45.52 -16.83 -26.47
CA GLN A 508 -46.45 -16.24 -25.50
C GLN A 508 -45.99 -16.38 -24.04
N GLU A 509 -45.34 -17.49 -23.68
CA GLU A 509 -44.84 -17.76 -22.32
C GLU A 509 -43.62 -16.90 -21.93
N LEU A 510 -42.67 -16.72 -22.86
CA LEU A 510 -41.43 -15.98 -22.61
C LEU A 510 -41.55 -14.49 -22.91
N GLY A 511 -42.14 -14.12 -24.06
CA GLY A 511 -42.25 -12.73 -24.51
C GLY A 511 -43.14 -11.85 -23.64
N SER A 512 -44.06 -12.46 -22.88
CA SER A 512 -44.95 -11.75 -21.95
C SER A 512 -44.35 -11.58 -20.54
N HIS A 513 -43.22 -12.24 -20.23
CA HIS A 513 -42.57 -12.15 -18.92
C HIS A 513 -41.95 -10.77 -18.67
N ALA A 514 -42.08 -10.24 -17.45
CA ALA A 514 -41.59 -8.91 -17.11
C ALA A 514 -40.05 -8.82 -17.20
N ALA A 515 -39.34 -9.78 -16.59
CA ALA A 515 -37.88 -9.86 -16.67
C ALA A 515 -37.35 -9.93 -18.11
N PHE A 516 -38.03 -10.68 -19.01
CA PHE A 516 -37.62 -10.78 -20.41
C PHE A 516 -37.65 -9.44 -21.14
N ARG A 517 -38.68 -8.61 -20.88
CA ARG A 517 -38.74 -7.25 -21.44
C ARG A 517 -37.72 -6.30 -20.82
N ALA A 518 -37.39 -6.50 -19.54
CA ALA A 518 -36.45 -5.67 -18.82
C ALA A 518 -34.99 -5.87 -19.28
N LEU A 519 -34.64 -7.05 -19.81
CA LEU A 519 -33.28 -7.38 -20.28
C LEU A 519 -32.70 -6.42 -21.33
N GLU A 520 -33.51 -5.88 -22.24
CA GLU A 520 -33.02 -5.15 -23.42
C GLU A 520 -32.17 -3.92 -23.04
N ILE A 521 -32.57 -3.20 -21.99
CA ILE A 521 -31.91 -1.95 -21.57
C ILE A 521 -30.51 -2.23 -21.00
N PRO A 522 -30.34 -3.04 -19.93
CA PRO A 522 -29.03 -3.31 -19.36
C PRO A 522 -28.14 -4.11 -20.34
N HIS A 523 -28.70 -5.03 -21.14
CA HIS A 523 -27.95 -5.74 -22.18
C HIS A 523 -27.32 -4.78 -23.20
N LYS A 524 -28.10 -3.81 -23.71
CA LYS A 524 -27.59 -2.78 -24.62
C LYS A 524 -26.52 -1.90 -23.94
N LYS A 525 -26.72 -1.55 -22.65
CA LYS A 525 -25.78 -0.74 -21.85
C LYS A 525 -24.40 -1.42 -21.78
N ILE A 526 -24.32 -2.73 -21.52
CA ILE A 526 -23.06 -3.49 -21.48
C ILE A 526 -22.28 -3.34 -22.79
N HIS A 527 -22.91 -3.61 -23.93
CA HIS A 527 -22.26 -3.52 -25.24
C HIS A 527 -21.77 -2.10 -25.55
N GLN A 528 -22.56 -1.08 -25.20
CA GLN A 528 -22.18 0.32 -25.40
C GLN A 528 -20.97 0.71 -24.54
N LEU A 529 -20.98 0.33 -23.26
CA LEU A 529 -19.88 0.61 -22.33
C LEU A 529 -18.61 -0.15 -22.72
N ALA A 530 -18.73 -1.42 -23.13
CA ALA A 530 -17.59 -2.20 -23.60
C ALA A 530 -16.98 -1.60 -24.89
N ALA A 531 -17.82 -1.15 -25.84
CA ALA A 531 -17.36 -0.47 -27.05
C ALA A 531 -16.66 0.86 -26.76
N GLN A 532 -17.19 1.63 -25.81
CA GLN A 532 -16.55 2.86 -25.33
C GLN A 532 -15.21 2.54 -24.69
N ALA A 533 -15.14 1.56 -23.78
CA ALA A 533 -13.89 1.17 -23.13
C ALA A 533 -12.83 0.73 -24.14
N ALA A 534 -13.17 -0.07 -25.14
CA ALA A 534 -12.27 -0.46 -26.21
C ALA A 534 -11.74 0.75 -27.01
N THR A 535 -12.62 1.70 -27.36
CA THR A 535 -12.22 2.94 -28.05
C THR A 535 -11.23 3.75 -27.21
N GLN A 536 -11.45 3.81 -25.90
CA GLN A 536 -10.56 4.51 -24.96
C GLN A 536 -9.21 3.80 -24.83
N VAL A 537 -9.19 2.47 -24.81
CA VAL A 537 -7.94 1.68 -24.83
C VAL A 537 -7.16 1.90 -26.13
N GLU A 538 -7.81 1.90 -27.28
CA GLU A 538 -7.20 2.20 -28.59
C GLU A 538 -6.59 3.62 -28.60
N ALA A 539 -7.27 4.58 -27.96
CA ALA A 539 -6.78 5.94 -27.78
C ALA A 539 -5.70 6.10 -26.69
N LYS A 540 -5.31 5.02 -26.01
CA LYS A 540 -4.38 5.00 -24.86
C LYS A 540 -4.85 5.81 -23.65
N GLN A 541 -6.17 6.02 -23.53
CA GLN A 541 -6.84 6.71 -22.43
C GLN A 541 -7.26 5.68 -21.36
N TYR A 542 -6.26 5.07 -20.72
CA TYR A 542 -6.47 3.93 -19.81
C TYR A 542 -7.27 4.27 -18.54
N LYS A 543 -7.20 5.51 -18.05
CA LYS A 543 -7.96 5.94 -16.85
C LYS A 543 -9.45 6.04 -17.16
N GLU A 544 -9.78 6.63 -18.30
CA GLU A 544 -11.13 6.79 -18.81
C GLU A 544 -11.75 5.43 -19.16
N ALA A 545 -10.96 4.53 -19.75
CA ALA A 545 -11.36 3.15 -19.98
C ALA A 545 -11.61 2.37 -18.68
N ALA A 546 -10.73 2.52 -17.67
CA ALA A 546 -10.88 1.84 -16.38
C ALA A 546 -12.13 2.29 -15.60
N ALA A 547 -12.53 3.56 -15.75
CA ALA A 547 -13.76 4.08 -15.14
C ALA A 547 -15.04 3.40 -15.67
N MET A 548 -14.98 2.73 -16.82
CA MET A 548 -16.11 2.00 -17.39
C MET A 548 -16.33 0.62 -16.75
N LEU A 549 -15.30 -0.01 -16.17
CA LEU A 549 -15.40 -1.33 -15.54
C LEU A 549 -16.52 -1.45 -14.50
N PRO A 550 -16.64 -0.55 -13.50
CA PRO A 550 -17.73 -0.65 -12.51
C PRO A 550 -19.11 -0.42 -13.13
N LEU A 551 -19.21 0.39 -14.19
CA LEU A 551 -20.48 0.61 -14.90
C LEU A 551 -20.90 -0.62 -15.71
N ILE A 552 -19.93 -1.33 -16.30
CA ILE A 552 -20.16 -2.61 -16.97
C ILE A 552 -20.60 -3.66 -15.95
N GLU A 553 -19.94 -3.71 -14.79
CA GLU A 553 -20.28 -4.64 -13.70
C GLU A 553 -21.73 -4.45 -13.22
N GLU A 554 -22.14 -3.22 -12.92
CA GLU A 554 -23.51 -2.89 -12.55
C GLU A 554 -24.52 -3.35 -13.61
N ALA A 555 -24.25 -3.05 -14.89
CA ALA A 555 -25.14 -3.45 -15.98
C ALA A 555 -25.18 -4.97 -16.20
N SER A 556 -24.05 -5.67 -15.99
CA SER A 556 -23.97 -7.13 -16.02
C SER A 556 -24.77 -7.76 -14.88
N GLU A 557 -24.71 -7.22 -13.67
CA GLU A 557 -25.51 -7.68 -12.53
C GLU A 557 -27.02 -7.55 -12.79
N GLU A 558 -27.46 -6.44 -13.40
CA GLU A 558 -28.86 -6.25 -13.83
C GLU A 558 -29.30 -7.32 -14.84
N VAL A 559 -28.48 -7.59 -15.87
CA VAL A 559 -28.76 -8.66 -16.86
C VAL A 559 -28.85 -10.03 -16.17
N LEU A 560 -27.87 -10.36 -15.32
CA LEU A 560 -27.83 -11.63 -14.62
C LEU A 560 -29.04 -11.82 -13.71
N SER A 561 -29.47 -10.77 -13.00
CA SER A 561 -30.66 -10.82 -12.13
C SER A 561 -31.91 -11.20 -12.93
N HIS A 562 -32.12 -10.56 -14.08
CA HIS A 562 -33.25 -10.89 -14.96
C HIS A 562 -33.15 -12.29 -15.59
N LEU A 563 -31.94 -12.73 -15.96
CA LEU A 563 -31.71 -14.07 -16.47
C LEU A 563 -31.99 -15.15 -15.41
N HIS A 564 -31.57 -14.95 -14.16
CA HIS A 564 -31.86 -15.86 -13.05
C HIS A 564 -33.37 -15.96 -12.79
N GLU A 565 -34.09 -14.84 -12.80
CA GLU A 565 -35.55 -14.81 -12.64
C GLU A 565 -36.26 -15.60 -13.75
N LEU A 566 -35.79 -15.49 -15.00
CA LEU A 566 -36.32 -16.28 -16.12
C LEU A 566 -36.00 -17.76 -15.98
N SER A 567 -34.77 -18.10 -15.59
CA SER A 567 -34.33 -19.48 -15.40
C SER A 567 -35.16 -20.20 -14.32
N SER A 568 -35.47 -19.53 -13.20
CA SER A 568 -36.29 -20.11 -12.13
C SER A 568 -37.72 -20.42 -12.53
N ASN A 569 -38.26 -19.71 -13.53
CA ASN A 569 -39.62 -19.94 -14.04
C ASN A 569 -39.68 -21.01 -15.16
N LEU A 570 -38.52 -21.43 -15.69
CA LEU A 570 -38.39 -22.41 -16.78
C LEU A 570 -37.95 -23.81 -16.31
N ARG A 571 -37.47 -23.94 -15.07
CA ARG A 571 -37.15 -25.21 -14.41
C ARG A 571 -38.39 -25.80 -13.75
#